data_AF-A0A4R4KLF0-F1
#
_entry.id   AF-A0A4R4KLF0-F1
#
_cell.length_a   1.000
_cell.length_b   1.000
_cell.length_c   1.000
_cell.angle_alpha   90.00
_cell.angle_beta   90.00
_cell.angle_gamma   90.00
#
_symmetry.space_group_name_H-M   'P 1'
#
loop_
_entity.id
_entity.type
_entity.pdbx_description
1 polymer ?
#
loop_
_entity_poly.entity_id
_entity_poly.type
_entity_poly.pdbx_seq_one_letter_code
_entity_poly.pdbx_strand_id
1 'polypeptide(L)'
;MIIQQANLGGYSAPNVGYIRQLFLLDIEECVSVLDPIRNQFAGSTPGIIPIGGITVILGAILHRMAFPPKGCTMSINYAGLACSYALSYDLPGTDVSLMNFYSTAKNRQYLCLIEDNNGRCYLIGNEERGLRLSLAQSISAAANSNLSLSGQLNVPPFQLLLTNGLVLADVFPESEFSIGFSLDFNA
;
A
#
# COMPACT_ATOMS: atom_id res chain seq x y z
N MET A 1 6.75 4.89 -43.62
CA MET A 1 7.55 5.23 -42.43
C MET A 1 6.61 5.20 -41.24
N ILE A 2 6.75 4.21 -40.36
CA ILE A 2 5.94 4.13 -39.14
C ILE A 2 6.76 4.84 -38.06
N ILE A 3 6.30 6.01 -37.62
CA ILE A 3 6.91 6.72 -36.51
C ILE A 3 6.38 6.05 -35.24
N GLN A 4 7.20 5.23 -34.59
CA GLN A 4 6.91 4.72 -33.25
C GLN A 4 7.29 5.80 -32.25
N GLN A 5 6.29 6.50 -31.72
CA GLN A 5 6.46 7.53 -30.71
C GLN A 5 6.35 6.85 -29.32
N ALA A 6 7.47 6.73 -28.63
CA ALA A 6 7.50 6.25 -27.24
C ALA A 6 7.37 7.45 -26.30
N ASN A 7 6.23 7.56 -25.60
CA ASN A 7 6.09 8.53 -24.50
C ASN A 7 6.92 8.04 -23.31
N LEU A 8 8.11 8.59 -23.15
CA LEU A 8 9.00 8.36 -22.02
C LEU A 8 8.72 9.45 -20.96
N GLY A 9 7.86 9.14 -19.99
CA GLY A 9 7.52 10.05 -18.88
C GLY A 9 6.00 10.15 -18.62
N GLY A 10 5.65 10.48 -17.38
CA GLY A 10 4.25 10.59 -16.90
C GLY A 10 4.03 9.95 -15.52
N TYR A 11 4.93 9.05 -15.14
CA TYR A 11 4.90 8.40 -13.83
C TYR A 11 5.52 9.31 -12.75
N SER A 12 4.70 9.75 -11.80
CA SER A 12 5.19 10.42 -10.58
C SER A 12 5.57 9.36 -9.56
N ALA A 13 6.86 9.03 -9.50
CA ALA A 13 7.37 8.11 -8.49
C ALA A 13 6.95 8.55 -7.08
N PRO A 14 6.61 7.60 -6.18
CA PRO A 14 6.34 7.93 -4.80
C PRO A 14 7.55 8.60 -4.17
N ASN A 15 7.29 9.52 -3.26
CA ASN A 15 8.36 10.05 -2.44
C ASN A 15 8.86 8.93 -1.51
N VAL A 16 10.05 8.41 -1.78
CA VAL A 16 10.71 7.41 -0.93
C VAL A 16 11.03 8.10 0.39
N GLY A 17 10.45 7.63 1.49
CA GLY A 17 10.54 8.33 2.76
C GLY A 17 9.52 7.84 3.79
N TYR A 18 8.97 8.77 4.55
CA TYR A 18 8.08 8.47 5.67
C TYR A 18 6.63 8.37 5.26
N ILE A 19 5.97 7.33 5.77
CA ILE A 19 4.54 7.11 5.60
C ILE A 19 3.79 7.76 6.75
N ARG A 20 2.74 8.49 6.40
CA ARG A 20 1.80 9.09 7.34
C ARG A 20 0.68 8.13 7.71
N GLN A 21 0.11 7.44 6.73
CA GLN A 21 -0.97 6.48 6.93
C GLN A 21 -0.77 5.26 6.02
N LEU A 22 -1.09 4.08 6.55
CA LEU A 22 -1.11 2.84 5.79
C LEU A 22 -2.39 2.09 6.09
N PHE A 23 -3.08 1.67 5.03
CA PHE A 23 -4.16 0.70 5.13
C PHE A 23 -3.82 -0.53 4.30
N LEU A 24 -4.16 -1.69 4.85
CA LEU A 24 -4.02 -2.98 4.20
C LEU A 24 -5.39 -3.52 3.84
N LEU A 25 -5.55 -3.86 2.58
CA LEU A 25 -6.69 -4.59 2.04
C LEU A 25 -6.19 -5.95 1.57
N ASP A 26 -6.86 -7.03 1.96
CA ASP A 26 -6.50 -8.36 1.45
C ASP A 26 -6.72 -8.41 -0.06
N ILE A 27 -5.79 -8.99 -0.82
CA ILE A 27 -5.96 -9.13 -2.27
C ILE A 27 -7.20 -9.96 -2.60
N GLU A 28 -7.56 -10.92 -1.74
CA GLU A 28 -8.73 -11.79 -1.96
C GLU A 28 -10.05 -11.01 -1.88
N GLU A 29 -10.03 -9.84 -1.23
CA GLU A 29 -11.18 -8.94 -1.11
C GLU A 29 -11.20 -7.84 -2.17
N CYS A 30 -10.13 -7.73 -2.98
CA CYS A 30 -10.04 -6.80 -4.10
C CYS A 30 -10.53 -7.46 -5.40
N VAL A 31 -11.62 -6.93 -5.96
CA VAL A 31 -12.20 -7.43 -7.21
C VAL A 31 -11.41 -6.93 -8.41
N SER A 32 -11.06 -5.64 -8.44
CA SER A 32 -10.31 -5.06 -9.54
C SER A 32 -9.62 -3.76 -9.16
N VAL A 33 -8.49 -3.51 -9.82
CA VAL A 33 -7.83 -2.21 -9.85
C VAL A 33 -7.85 -1.71 -11.29
N LEU A 34 -8.27 -0.46 -11.51
CA LEU A 34 -8.21 0.20 -12.80
C LEU A 34 -6.76 0.60 -13.14
N ASP A 35 -5.94 -0.42 -13.42
CA ASP A 35 -4.55 -0.25 -13.84
C ASP A 35 -4.50 0.48 -15.20
N PRO A 36 -4.00 1.73 -15.27
CA PRO A 36 -3.97 2.52 -16.51
C PRO A 36 -2.97 1.97 -17.55
N ILE A 37 -2.06 1.08 -17.14
CA ILE A 37 -1.09 0.42 -18.02
C ILE A 37 -1.75 -0.76 -18.73
N ARG A 38 -2.54 -1.56 -18.00
CA ARG A 38 -3.27 -2.73 -18.55
C ARG A 38 -4.55 -2.31 -19.26
N ASN A 39 -5.31 -1.41 -18.65
CA ASN A 39 -6.62 -0.95 -19.11
C ASN A 39 -6.50 0.49 -19.59
N GLN A 40 -6.32 0.68 -20.90
CA GLN A 40 -6.33 2.01 -21.51
C GLN A 40 -7.77 2.51 -21.64
N PHE A 41 -8.25 3.23 -20.63
CA PHE A 41 -9.56 3.90 -20.65
C PHE A 41 -9.43 5.37 -21.07
N ALA A 42 -10.54 5.98 -21.49
CA ALA A 42 -10.56 7.38 -21.92
C ALA A 42 -10.14 8.30 -20.76
N GLY A 43 -9.09 9.10 -20.96
CA GLY A 43 -8.54 10.00 -19.94
C GLY A 43 -7.57 9.32 -18.95
N SER A 44 -7.18 8.06 -19.18
CA SER A 44 -6.17 7.41 -18.34
C SER A 44 -4.83 8.15 -18.43
N THR A 45 -4.18 8.33 -17.28
CA THR A 45 -2.81 8.84 -17.19
C THR A 45 -1.93 7.72 -16.65
N PRO A 46 -0.81 7.35 -17.32
CA PRO A 46 0.06 6.30 -16.84
C PRO A 46 0.50 6.52 -15.38
N GLY A 47 0.31 5.49 -14.55
CA GLY A 47 0.66 5.54 -13.14
C GLY A 47 -0.35 6.26 -12.23
N ILE A 48 -1.50 6.71 -12.75
CA ILE A 48 -2.56 7.37 -11.96
C ILE A 48 -3.84 6.54 -12.01
N ILE A 49 -4.39 6.23 -10.83
CA ILE A 49 -5.71 5.62 -10.66
C ILE A 49 -6.72 6.73 -10.31
N PRO A 50 -7.86 6.81 -11.03
CA PRO A 50 -8.91 7.78 -10.73
C PRO A 50 -9.67 7.43 -9.43
N ILE A 51 -10.45 8.38 -8.93
CA ILE A 51 -11.39 8.18 -7.83
C ILE A 51 -12.33 7.02 -8.17
N GLY A 52 -12.57 6.12 -7.22
CA GLY A 52 -13.36 4.90 -7.44
C GLY A 52 -12.69 3.87 -8.36
N GLY A 53 -11.39 4.01 -8.66
CA GLY A 53 -10.66 3.07 -9.51
C GLY A 53 -10.26 1.76 -8.84
N ILE A 54 -10.72 1.49 -7.62
CA ILE A 54 -10.50 0.24 -6.89
C ILE A 54 -11.88 -0.31 -6.51
N THR A 55 -12.15 -1.54 -6.90
CA THR A 55 -13.41 -2.24 -6.59
C THR A 55 -13.13 -3.36 -5.61
N VAL A 56 -13.92 -3.42 -4.54
CA VAL A 56 -13.78 -4.42 -3.46
C VAL A 56 -15.07 -5.18 -3.24
N ILE A 57 -14.97 -6.34 -2.59
CA ILE A 57 -16.15 -7.11 -2.17
C ILE A 57 -16.87 -6.34 -1.06
N LEU A 58 -18.20 -6.40 -1.06
CA LEU A 58 -19.02 -5.76 -0.03
C LEU A 58 -18.72 -6.37 1.36
N GLY A 59 -18.41 -5.51 2.32
CA GLY A 59 -18.00 -5.92 3.67
C GLY A 59 -16.52 -6.26 3.83
N ALA A 60 -15.68 -5.91 2.85
CA ALA A 60 -14.22 -6.04 2.96
C ALA A 60 -13.67 -5.36 4.22
N ILE A 61 -12.58 -5.91 4.75
CA ILE A 61 -11.94 -5.45 5.97
C ILE A 61 -10.66 -4.70 5.60
N LEU A 62 -10.59 -3.43 5.97
CA LEU A 62 -9.32 -2.69 5.93
C LEU A 62 -8.67 -2.70 7.31
N HIS A 63 -7.40 -3.11 7.34
CA HIS A 63 -6.56 -2.98 8.53
C HIS A 63 -5.81 -1.65 8.46
N ARG A 64 -5.99 -0.81 9.47
CA ARG A 64 -5.28 0.47 9.57
C ARG A 64 -4.01 0.26 10.38
N MET A 65 -2.87 0.64 9.80
CA MET A 65 -1.61 0.72 10.54
C MET A 65 -1.30 2.19 10.79
N ALA A 66 -1.51 2.62 12.03
CA ALA A 66 -1.09 3.92 12.48
C ALA A 66 0.35 3.84 13.00
N PHE A 67 1.12 4.87 12.71
CA PHE A 67 2.52 4.95 13.10
C PHE A 67 2.79 6.29 13.79
N PRO A 68 3.73 6.33 14.75
CA PRO A 68 4.32 7.59 15.17
C PRO A 68 4.88 8.36 13.96
N PRO A 69 4.98 9.70 14.03
CA PRO A 69 5.61 10.49 12.98
C PRO A 69 6.99 9.94 12.66
N LYS A 70 7.25 9.66 11.37
CA LYS A 70 8.50 9.07 10.88
C LYS A 70 8.80 7.64 11.37
N GLY A 71 7.80 6.94 11.91
CA GLY A 71 7.95 5.55 12.37
C GLY A 71 8.05 4.56 11.22
N CYS A 72 7.24 4.72 10.16
CA CYS A 72 7.24 3.82 9.02
C CYS A 72 7.98 4.44 7.83
N THR A 73 8.84 3.63 7.20
CA THR A 73 9.59 3.99 6.00
C THR A 73 9.23 3.09 4.83
N MET A 74 9.26 3.66 3.62
CA MET A 74 9.08 2.93 2.38
C MET A 74 10.36 2.97 1.56
N SER A 75 10.71 1.83 0.96
CA SER A 75 11.76 1.72 -0.04
C SER A 75 11.23 1.02 -1.30
N ILE A 76 11.72 1.48 -2.45
CA ILE A 76 11.37 0.95 -3.76
C ILE A 76 12.67 0.71 -4.53
N ASN A 77 12.84 -0.48 -5.05
CA ASN A 77 13.97 -0.84 -5.90
C ASN A 77 13.47 -1.32 -7.27
N TYR A 78 13.88 -0.63 -8.32
CA TYR A 78 13.54 -0.98 -9.71
C TYR A 78 14.62 -1.90 -10.29
N ALA A 79 14.25 -3.14 -10.59
CA ALA A 79 15.14 -4.16 -11.16
C ALA A 79 14.53 -4.71 -12.46
N GLY A 80 14.74 -4.01 -13.56
CA GLY A 80 14.15 -4.36 -14.86
C GLY A 80 12.63 -4.17 -14.86
N LEU A 81 11.88 -5.22 -15.22
CA LEU A 81 10.41 -5.21 -15.21
C LEU A 81 9.81 -5.44 -13.80
N ALA A 82 10.65 -5.74 -12.82
CA ALA A 82 10.21 -6.00 -11.46
C ALA A 82 10.56 -4.84 -10.54
N CYS A 83 9.62 -4.49 -9.67
CA CYS A 83 9.76 -3.49 -8.62
C CYS A 83 9.68 -4.21 -7.27
N SER A 84 10.73 -4.12 -6.47
CA SER A 84 10.71 -4.62 -5.10
C SER A 84 10.31 -3.49 -4.16
N TYR A 85 9.35 -3.77 -3.29
CA TYR A 85 8.85 -2.84 -2.29
C TYR A 85 9.16 -3.40 -0.92
N ALA A 86 9.58 -2.52 -0.02
CA ALA A 86 9.64 -2.83 1.40
C ALA A 86 9.17 -1.62 2.22
N LEU A 87 8.16 -1.87 3.05
CA LEU A 87 7.68 -0.98 4.09
C LEU A 87 8.18 -1.54 5.41
N SER A 88 8.85 -0.73 6.21
CA SER A 88 9.46 -1.18 7.47
C SER A 88 9.07 -0.25 8.61
N TYR A 89 8.72 -0.85 9.74
CA TYR A 89 8.36 -0.15 10.97
C TYR A 89 8.95 -0.87 12.18
N ASP A 90 9.66 -0.11 13.01
CA ASP A 90 10.18 -0.59 14.28
C ASP A 90 9.17 -0.32 15.40
N LEU A 91 8.72 -1.39 16.05
CA LEU A 91 7.80 -1.37 17.18
C LEU A 91 8.59 -1.51 18.49
N PRO A 92 8.41 -0.59 19.45
CA PRO A 92 8.96 -0.77 20.78
C PRO A 92 8.20 -1.90 21.49
N GLY A 93 8.92 -2.97 21.86
CA GLY A 93 8.31 -4.14 22.49
C GLY A 93 7.62 -5.09 21.50
N THR A 94 7.09 -6.18 22.05
CA THR A 94 6.25 -7.14 21.30
C THR A 94 4.90 -7.20 21.99
N ASP A 95 3.91 -6.50 21.44
CA ASP A 95 2.53 -6.61 21.91
C ASP A 95 1.94 -7.97 21.49
N VAL A 96 1.19 -8.60 22.40
CA VAL A 96 0.43 -9.83 22.13
C VAL A 96 -0.59 -9.59 21.01
N SER A 97 -1.18 -8.39 20.93
CA SER A 97 -2.13 -8.04 19.87
C SER A 97 -1.49 -8.08 18.48
N LEU A 98 -0.25 -7.59 18.36
CA LEU A 98 0.56 -7.63 17.14
C LEU A 98 0.89 -9.07 16.74
N MET A 99 1.29 -9.90 17.71
CA MET A 99 1.58 -11.31 17.46
C MET A 99 0.35 -12.08 16.97
N ASN A 100 -0.82 -11.81 17.56
CA ASN A 100 -2.08 -12.39 17.13
C ASN A 100 -2.42 -11.96 15.71
N PHE A 101 -2.37 -10.65 15.42
CA PHE A 101 -2.59 -10.13 14.06
C PHE A 101 -1.63 -10.78 13.06
N TYR A 102 -0.32 -10.80 13.35
CA TYR A 102 0.68 -11.41 12.48
C TYR A 102 0.40 -12.89 12.26
N SER A 103 0.00 -13.64 13.29
CA SER A 103 -0.29 -15.07 13.16
C SER A 103 -1.42 -15.35 12.15
N THR A 104 -2.43 -14.47 12.09
CA THR A 104 -3.55 -14.55 11.15
C THR A 104 -3.25 -13.96 9.76
N ALA A 105 -2.32 -13.00 9.70
CA ALA A 105 -2.07 -12.18 8.52
C ALA A 105 -0.85 -12.62 7.70
N LYS A 106 0.12 -13.34 8.29
CA LYS A 106 1.42 -13.67 7.67
C LYS A 106 1.37 -14.42 6.33
N ASN A 107 0.30 -15.19 6.09
CA ASN A 107 0.15 -16.00 4.89
C ASN A 107 -0.64 -15.30 3.78
N ARG A 108 -1.17 -14.10 4.05
CA ARG A 108 -1.98 -13.31 3.11
C ARG A 108 -1.10 -12.36 2.31
N GLN A 109 -1.65 -11.85 1.22
CA GLN A 109 -1.09 -10.75 0.45
C GLN A 109 -1.99 -9.54 0.61
N TYR A 110 -1.38 -8.37 0.68
CA TYR A 110 -2.10 -7.13 0.93
C TYR A 110 -1.83 -6.09 -0.16
N LEU A 111 -2.90 -5.46 -0.63
CA LEU A 111 -2.84 -4.16 -1.25
C LEU A 111 -2.57 -3.11 -0.19
N CYS A 112 -1.58 -2.25 -0.44
CA CYS A 112 -1.21 -1.21 0.50
C CYS A 112 -1.67 0.15 -0.04
N LEU A 113 -2.60 0.78 0.66
CA LEU A 113 -3.00 2.17 0.45
C LEU A 113 -2.16 3.04 1.37
N ILE A 114 -1.34 3.89 0.80
CA ILE A 114 -0.34 4.66 1.51
C ILE A 114 -0.61 6.14 1.31
N GLU A 115 -0.46 6.90 2.38
CA GLU A 115 -0.31 8.34 2.33
C GLU A 115 1.11 8.73 2.77
N ASP A 116 1.83 9.44 1.92
CA ASP A 116 3.14 9.98 2.26
C ASP A 116 3.05 11.23 3.15
N ASN A 117 4.18 11.67 3.71
CA ASN A 117 4.21 12.87 4.55
C ASN A 117 3.91 14.19 3.79
N ASN A 118 3.83 14.16 2.45
CA ASN A 118 3.44 15.29 1.61
C ASN A 118 1.94 15.26 1.27
N GLY A 119 1.18 14.29 1.79
CA GLY A 119 -0.25 14.12 1.52
C GLY A 119 -0.57 13.47 0.17
N ARG A 120 0.43 12.90 -0.53
CA ARG A 120 0.20 12.14 -1.76
C ARG A 120 -0.17 10.70 -1.41
N CYS A 121 -1.14 10.19 -2.15
CA CYS A 121 -1.70 8.86 -1.90
C CYS A 121 -1.28 7.90 -3.01
N TYR A 122 -0.92 6.68 -2.60
CA TYR A 122 -0.42 5.65 -3.49
C TYR A 122 -1.07 4.30 -3.18
N LEU A 123 -1.28 3.50 -4.22
CA LEU A 123 -1.62 2.09 -4.14
C LEU A 123 -0.39 1.26 -4.53
N ILE A 124 0.00 0.32 -3.68
CA ILE A 124 1.03 -0.68 -3.99
C ILE A 124 0.37 -2.05 -4.11
N GLY A 125 0.54 -2.67 -5.28
CA GLY A 125 -0.09 -3.92 -5.65
C GLY A 125 -1.27 -3.73 -6.60
N ASN A 126 -1.80 -4.87 -7.05
CA ASN A 126 -3.04 -4.98 -7.82
C ASN A 126 -3.80 -6.24 -7.37
N GLU A 127 -4.95 -6.51 -8.01
CA GLU A 127 -5.79 -7.68 -7.73
C GLU A 127 -5.07 -9.03 -7.83
N GLU A 128 -3.92 -9.10 -8.51
CA GLU A 128 -3.13 -10.33 -8.68
C GLU A 128 -1.96 -10.48 -7.70
N ARG A 129 -1.37 -9.36 -7.26
CA ARG A 129 -0.11 -9.33 -6.51
C ARG A 129 -0.12 -8.22 -5.46
N GLY A 130 0.16 -8.61 -4.22
CA GLY A 130 0.30 -7.70 -3.09
C GLY A 130 1.63 -7.89 -2.34
N LEU A 131 1.76 -7.16 -1.24
CA LEU A 131 2.89 -7.29 -0.31
C LEU A 131 2.55 -8.29 0.79
N ARG A 132 3.58 -8.94 1.36
CA ARG A 132 3.44 -9.90 2.46
C ARG A 132 4.05 -9.36 3.73
N LEU A 133 3.38 -9.64 4.84
CA LEU A 133 3.88 -9.31 6.17
C LEU A 133 5.03 -10.23 6.56
N SER A 134 6.03 -9.64 7.21
CA SER A 134 7.14 -10.31 7.86
C SER A 134 7.39 -9.64 9.20
N LEU A 135 7.69 -10.44 10.23
CA LEU A 135 8.00 -9.96 11.57
C LEU A 135 9.37 -10.50 11.96
N ALA A 136 10.30 -9.60 12.28
CA ALA A 136 11.61 -9.93 12.81
C ALA A 136 11.79 -9.31 14.20
N GLN A 137 12.56 -9.95 15.06
CA GLN A 137 12.91 -9.41 16.38
C GLN A 137 14.42 -9.34 16.51
N SER A 138 14.94 -8.20 16.94
CA SER A 138 16.37 -8.05 17.24
C SER A 138 16.59 -8.08 18.74
N ILE A 139 17.59 -8.87 19.19
CA ILE A 139 17.93 -9.04 20.61
C ILE A 139 18.99 -8.01 21.06
N SER A 140 19.72 -7.40 20.11
CA SER A 140 20.88 -6.53 20.36
C SER A 140 20.54 -5.08 20.74
N ALA A 141 19.29 -4.65 20.54
CA ALA A 141 18.76 -3.37 21.01
C ALA A 141 17.44 -3.66 21.72
N ALA A 142 17.14 -2.93 22.81
CA ALA A 142 15.92 -3.03 23.61
C ALA A 142 14.74 -3.65 22.85
N ALA A 143 14.26 -4.83 23.27
CA ALA A 143 13.26 -5.69 22.62
C ALA A 143 12.40 -5.03 21.53
N ASN A 144 12.98 -4.79 20.35
CA ASN A 144 12.31 -4.11 19.25
C ASN A 144 11.86 -5.16 18.25
N SER A 145 10.59 -5.09 17.88
CA SER A 145 10.00 -5.93 16.83
C SER A 145 9.95 -5.12 15.54
N ASN A 146 10.58 -5.59 14.49
CA ASN A 146 10.48 -5.00 13.16
C ASN A 146 9.35 -5.68 12.39
N LEU A 147 8.27 -4.95 12.16
CA LEU A 147 7.21 -5.37 11.24
C LEU A 147 7.51 -4.79 9.86
N SER A 148 7.46 -5.64 8.84
CA SER A 148 7.67 -5.22 7.46
C SER A 148 6.64 -5.80 6.52
N LEU A 149 6.32 -5.05 5.47
CA LEU A 149 5.57 -5.52 4.31
C LEU A 149 6.50 -5.49 3.12
N SER A 150 6.68 -6.62 2.45
CA SER A 150 7.58 -6.69 1.31
C SER A 150 7.04 -7.58 0.20
N GLY A 151 7.46 -7.29 -1.02
CA GLY A 151 7.03 -8.04 -2.19
C GLY A 151 7.71 -7.54 -3.45
N GLN A 152 7.74 -8.40 -4.46
CA GLN A 152 8.20 -8.07 -5.80
C GLN A 152 7.00 -8.05 -6.72
N LEU A 153 6.73 -6.90 -7.34
CA LEU A 153 5.59 -6.69 -8.22
C LEU A 153 6.10 -6.33 -9.62
N ASN A 154 5.31 -6.68 -10.64
CA ASN A 154 5.53 -6.26 -12.03
C ASN A 154 4.80 -4.95 -12.37
N VAL A 155 4.15 -4.34 -11.39
CA VAL A 155 3.46 -3.05 -11.51
C VAL A 155 4.17 -1.99 -10.68
N PRO A 156 4.24 -0.73 -11.16
CA PRO A 156 4.68 0.38 -10.34
C PRO A 156 3.62 0.67 -9.25
N PRO A 157 3.98 1.43 -8.19
CA PRO A 157 2.99 2.01 -7.29
C PRO A 157 2.13 3.01 -8.07
N PHE A 158 0.82 2.92 -7.94
CA PHE A 158 -0.09 3.82 -8.63
C PHE A 158 -0.42 5.01 -7.74
N GLN A 159 -0.35 6.23 -8.26
CA GLN A 159 -0.82 7.41 -7.55
C GLN A 159 -2.36 7.45 -7.58
N LEU A 160 -2.98 7.67 -6.43
CA LEU A 160 -4.41 7.87 -6.32
C LEU A 160 -4.72 9.36 -6.53
N LEU A 161 -5.70 9.66 -7.39
CA LEU A 161 -6.13 11.03 -7.67
C LEU A 161 -7.05 11.56 -6.56
N LEU A 162 -6.48 11.79 -5.37
CA LEU A 162 -7.19 12.34 -4.21
C LEU A 162 -6.73 13.78 -3.94
N THR A 163 -7.68 14.65 -3.59
CA THR A 163 -7.41 16.08 -3.34
C THR A 163 -7.18 16.40 -1.86
N ASN A 164 -7.71 15.59 -0.94
CA ASN A 164 -7.73 15.86 0.50
C ASN A 164 -6.99 14.79 1.33
N GLY A 165 -5.97 14.15 0.77
CA GLY A 165 -5.28 13.03 1.41
C GLY A 165 -6.06 11.72 1.29
N LEU A 166 -5.68 10.72 2.09
CA LEU A 166 -6.24 9.36 1.98
C LEU A 166 -7.60 9.24 2.69
N VAL A 167 -8.65 9.68 2.00
CA VAL A 167 -10.05 9.58 2.46
C VAL A 167 -10.68 8.30 1.89
N LEU A 168 -11.00 7.33 2.74
CA LEU A 168 -11.51 6.02 2.31
C LEU A 168 -12.82 6.10 1.51
N ALA A 169 -13.70 7.06 1.84
CA ALA A 169 -14.96 7.26 1.12
C ALA A 169 -14.75 7.68 -0.35
N ASP A 170 -13.67 8.41 -0.63
CA ASP A 170 -13.32 8.81 -2.00
C ASP A 170 -12.65 7.66 -2.76
N VAL A 171 -11.87 6.84 -2.06
CA VAL A 171 -11.24 5.64 -2.65
C VAL A 171 -12.29 4.58 -2.99
N PHE A 172 -13.31 4.45 -2.13
CA PHE A 172 -14.30 3.37 -2.17
C PHE A 172 -15.72 3.91 -1.97
N PRO A 173 -16.32 4.52 -3.00
CA PRO A 173 -17.61 5.20 -2.87
C PRO A 173 -18.81 4.26 -2.62
N GLU A 174 -18.68 2.98 -2.96
CA GLU A 174 -19.79 2.01 -2.93
C GLU A 174 -19.67 0.95 -1.81
N SER A 175 -18.76 1.14 -0.85
CA SER A 175 -18.41 0.08 0.10
C SER A 175 -18.61 0.48 1.57
N GLU A 176 -19.38 -0.31 2.32
CA GLU A 176 -19.41 -0.25 3.79
C GLU A 176 -18.20 -1.03 4.34
N PHE A 177 -17.30 -0.34 5.06
CA PHE A 177 -16.12 -0.95 5.67
C PHE A 177 -16.29 -1.16 7.17
N SER A 178 -15.72 -2.26 7.66
CA SER A 178 -15.37 -2.41 9.07
C SER A 178 -13.85 -2.25 9.23
N ILE A 179 -13.42 -1.41 10.18
CA ILE A 179 -12.00 -1.20 10.48
C ILE A 179 -11.56 -2.36 11.39
N GLY A 180 -10.80 -3.30 10.84
CA GLY A 180 -10.59 -4.62 11.47
C GLY A 180 -9.41 -4.75 12.43
N PHE A 181 -8.55 -3.75 12.56
CA PHE A 181 -7.43 -3.69 13.51
C PHE A 181 -6.76 -2.31 13.37
N SER A 182 -6.35 -1.68 14.48
CA SER A 182 -5.58 -0.42 14.48
C SER A 182 -4.42 -0.49 15.47
N LEU A 183 -3.19 -0.20 15.01
CA LEU A 183 -2.02 -0.01 15.85
C LEU A 183 -1.87 1.48 16.21
N ASP A 184 -2.83 2.07 16.91
CA ASP A 184 -2.70 3.45 17.39
C ASP A 184 -1.84 3.45 18.68
N PHE A 185 -0.55 3.80 18.56
CA PHE A 185 0.36 3.98 19.71
C PHE A 185 0.17 5.31 20.45
N ASN A 186 -0.73 6.18 19.97
CA ASN A 186 -1.12 7.42 20.63
C ASN A 186 -2.60 7.36 21.02
N ALA A 187 -2.86 6.88 22.23
CA ALA A 187 -3.99 7.31 23.05
C ALA A 187 -3.44 8.15 24.19
#